data_AF-A0A8D8VK18-F1
#
_entry.id   AF-A0A8D8VK18-F1
#
_cell.length_a   1.000
_cell.length_b   1.000
_cell.length_c   1.000
_cell.angle_alpha   90.00
_cell.angle_beta   90.00
_cell.angle_gamma   90.00
#
_symmetry.space_group_name_H-M   'P 1'
#
loop_
_entity.id
_entity.type
_entity.pdbx_description
1 polymer ?
#
loop_
_entity_poly.entity_id
_entity_poly.type
_entity_poly.pdbx_seq_one_letter_code
_entity_poly.pdbx_strand_id
1 'polypeptide(L)'
;MSLILLSLVMFLLEFVSSAQYPLINKNNYMYLAPEGNSNKVDISNPWRFNFIDTTGLIKHWGYEGEEHSVTTEDGYIISIYHIVPKQNNSPPVLIMHGLLANSESFLARGEKDLPILLTEAGYDVWVGNFRGNNNGKRHVNMTSDNEDFWKFR
;
A
#
# COMPACT_ATOMS: atom_id res chain seq x y z
N MET A 1 -25.87 17.15 19.08
CA MET A 1 -24.82 16.14 18.79
C MET A 1 -25.54 14.90 18.30
N SER A 2 -25.61 14.68 16.99
CA SER A 2 -26.53 13.69 16.41
C SER A 2 -26.02 12.26 16.65
N LEU A 3 -26.95 11.32 16.79
CA LEU A 3 -26.69 9.88 16.95
C LEU A 3 -25.74 9.31 15.89
N ILE A 4 -25.68 9.94 14.72
CA ILE A 4 -24.78 9.61 13.60
C ILE A 4 -23.31 9.85 13.96
N LEU A 5 -23.01 10.93 14.69
CA LEU A 5 -21.64 11.24 15.10
C LEU A 5 -21.16 10.25 16.16
N LEU A 6 -22.06 9.83 17.06
CA LEU A 6 -21.76 8.84 18.08
C LEU A 6 -21.55 7.45 17.46
N SER A 7 -22.36 7.05 16.46
CA SER A 7 -22.17 5.77 15.76
C SER A 7 -20.89 5.71 14.95
N LEU A 8 -20.46 6.82 14.33
CA LEU A 8 -19.18 6.90 13.62
C LEU A 8 -17.98 6.78 14.58
N VAL A 9 -18.06 7.42 15.75
CA VAL A 9 -17.02 7.32 16.78
C VAL A 9 -16.96 5.90 17.36
N MET A 10 -18.10 5.25 17.61
CA MET A 10 -18.12 3.86 18.08
C MET A 10 -17.61 2.89 17.01
N PHE A 11 -17.94 3.08 15.74
CA PHE A 11 -17.40 2.26 14.65
C PHE A 11 -15.88 2.42 14.51
N LEU A 12 -15.35 3.64 14.67
CA LEU A 12 -13.91 3.89 14.68
C LEU A 12 -13.21 3.26 15.89
N LEU A 13 -13.82 3.31 17.08
CA LEU A 13 -13.28 2.69 18.29
C LEU A 13 -13.28 1.16 18.20
N GLU A 14 -14.34 0.57 17.65
CA GLU A 14 -14.42 -0.87 17.40
C GLU A 14 -13.39 -1.31 16.36
N PHE A 15 -13.22 -0.54 15.27
CA PHE A 15 -12.20 -0.80 14.26
C PHE A 15 -10.78 -0.78 14.87
N VAL A 16 -10.46 0.21 15.71
CA VAL A 16 -9.19 0.31 16.44
C VAL A 16 -9.01 -0.86 17.42
N SER A 17 -10.08 -1.33 18.07
CA SER A 17 -10.03 -2.46 19.01
C SER A 17 -9.92 -3.83 18.32
N SER A 18 -10.52 -3.98 17.13
CA SER A 18 -10.43 -5.18 16.29
C SER A 18 -9.12 -5.28 15.53
N ALA A 19 -8.44 -4.15 15.35
CA ALA A 19 -7.04 -4.09 14.91
C ALA A 19 -6.13 -4.50 16.08
N GLN A 20 -6.31 -5.72 16.61
CA GLN A 20 -5.26 -6.39 17.33
C GLN A 20 -4.15 -6.73 16.33
N TYR A 21 -3.26 -5.76 16.12
CA TYR A 21 -1.95 -6.04 15.56
C TYR A 21 -1.31 -7.11 16.46
N PRO A 22 -0.82 -8.23 15.91
CA PRO A 22 -0.10 -9.21 16.71
C PRO A 22 1.01 -8.50 17.47
N LEU A 23 0.98 -8.65 18.80
CA LEU A 23 1.92 -8.01 19.72
C LEU A 23 3.36 -8.28 19.26
N ILE A 24 4.06 -7.17 19.11
CA ILE A 24 5.48 -6.95 18.83
C ILE A 24 6.35 -8.10 19.36
N ASN A 25 6.77 -8.99 18.47
CA ASN A 25 7.95 -9.82 18.67
C ASN A 25 9.16 -9.01 18.19
N LYS A 26 10.34 -9.18 18.80
CA LYS A 26 11.61 -8.61 18.31
C LYS A 26 11.98 -9.05 16.88
N ASN A 27 11.28 -10.04 16.32
CA ASN A 27 11.40 -10.41 14.91
C ASN A 27 10.35 -9.71 14.01
N ASN A 28 9.41 -8.95 14.58
CA ASN A 28 8.35 -8.18 13.93
C ASN A 28 8.66 -6.68 13.95
N TYR A 29 9.94 -6.28 13.87
CA TYR A 29 10.23 -4.92 13.44
C TYR A 29 9.55 -4.75 12.09
N MET A 30 8.56 -3.86 12.07
CA MET A 30 7.85 -3.38 10.90
C MET A 30 8.85 -3.20 9.75
N TYR A 31 8.89 -4.22 8.89
CA TYR A 31 9.55 -4.23 7.59
C TYR A 31 10.99 -3.70 7.60
N LEU A 32 11.92 -4.50 8.14
CA LEU A 32 13.36 -4.28 7.88
C LEU A 32 13.63 -4.44 6.39
N ALA A 33 14.20 -3.39 5.79
CA ALA A 33 14.60 -3.29 4.39
C ALA A 33 15.09 -4.62 3.79
N PRO A 34 14.78 -4.91 2.51
CA PRO A 34 15.17 -6.16 1.87
C PRO A 34 16.67 -6.43 2.08
N GLU A 35 17.00 -7.65 2.48
CA GLU A 35 18.38 -8.10 2.65
C GLU A 35 19.15 -7.82 1.36
N GLY A 36 20.03 -6.82 1.41
CA GLY A 36 20.73 -6.29 0.24
C GLY A 36 20.83 -4.76 0.17
N ASN A 37 20.07 -4.02 0.98
CA ASN A 37 20.14 -2.53 1.03
C ASN A 37 20.60 -1.99 2.40
N SER A 38 21.43 -2.76 3.12
CA SER A 38 21.95 -2.43 4.46
C SER A 38 22.68 -1.09 4.54
N ASN A 39 23.13 -0.55 3.41
CA ASN A 39 23.86 0.73 3.33
C ASN A 39 22.95 1.98 3.34
N LYS A 40 21.62 1.82 3.42
CA LYS A 40 20.65 2.94 3.53
C LYS A 40 19.82 2.91 4.81
N VAL A 41 20.16 2.07 5.78
CA VAL A 41 19.55 2.14 7.11
C VAL A 41 20.23 3.29 7.86
N ASP A 42 19.60 4.46 7.82
CA ASP A 42 20.01 5.60 8.63
C ASP A 42 19.74 5.34 10.12
N ILE A 43 20.70 4.67 10.77
CA ILE A 43 20.68 4.35 12.20
C ILE A 43 20.79 5.60 13.10
N SER A 44 21.07 6.78 12.54
CA SER A 44 21.17 8.02 13.31
C SER A 44 19.79 8.57 13.72
N ASN A 45 18.73 8.13 13.05
CA ASN A 45 17.36 8.49 13.39
C ASN A 45 16.51 7.23 13.64
N PRO A 46 16.39 6.77 14.90
CA PRO A 46 15.63 5.57 15.24
C PRO A 46 14.10 5.72 15.00
N TRP A 47 13.62 6.91 14.66
CA TRP A 47 12.24 7.20 14.28
C TRP A 47 12.03 7.28 12.77
N ARG A 48 13.09 7.16 11.96
CA ARG A 48 12.95 6.91 10.52
C ARG A 48 12.49 5.47 10.33
N PHE A 49 11.18 5.29 10.32
CA PHE A 49 10.55 4.08 9.81
C PHE A 49 10.93 3.97 8.31
N ASN A 50 11.88 3.10 8.00
CA ASN A 50 12.14 2.71 6.62
C ASN A 50 11.00 1.78 6.21
N PHE A 51 9.87 2.37 5.82
CA PHE A 51 8.74 1.61 5.33
C PHE A 51 9.16 0.90 4.03
N ILE A 52 8.96 -0.42 3.99
CA ILE A 52 9.02 -1.15 2.73
C ILE A 52 7.79 -0.76 1.92
N ASP A 53 8.02 -0.35 0.68
CA ASP A 53 6.99 -0.03 -0.30
C ASP A 53 6.35 -1.31 -0.86
N THR A 54 5.28 -1.15 -1.65
CA THR A 54 4.55 -2.30 -2.19
C THR A 54 5.43 -3.26 -3.01
N THR A 55 6.36 -2.76 -3.84
CA THR A 55 7.29 -3.63 -4.60
C THR A 55 8.25 -4.36 -3.67
N GLY A 56 8.74 -3.72 -2.63
CA GLY A 56 9.57 -4.35 -1.62
C GLY A 56 8.83 -5.45 -0.85
N LEU A 57 7.53 -5.28 -0.57
CA LEU A 57 6.69 -6.33 0.02
C LEU A 57 6.53 -7.52 -0.92
N ILE A 58 6.20 -7.27 -2.19
CA ILE A 58 6.08 -8.31 -3.23
C ILE A 58 7.39 -9.13 -3.32
N LYS A 59 8.53 -8.42 -3.36
CA LYS A 59 9.86 -9.04 -3.42
C LYS A 59 10.21 -9.82 -2.16
N HIS A 60 9.86 -9.30 -0.99
CA HIS A 60 10.09 -9.98 0.28
C HIS A 60 9.42 -11.37 0.31
N TRP A 61 8.26 -11.50 -0.32
CA TRP A 61 7.54 -12.77 -0.44
C TRP A 61 7.98 -13.66 -1.62
N GLY A 62 9.07 -13.30 -2.30
CA GLY A 62 9.67 -14.12 -3.36
C GLY A 62 9.08 -13.90 -4.76
N TYR A 63 8.34 -12.81 -4.97
CA TYR A 63 7.75 -12.46 -6.27
C TYR A 63 8.47 -11.28 -6.91
N GLU A 64 8.36 -11.14 -8.23
CA GLU A 64 8.82 -9.95 -8.95
C GLU A 64 7.68 -8.94 -9.03
N GLY A 65 7.96 -7.70 -8.60
CA GLY A 65 6.99 -6.62 -8.56
C GLY A 65 7.47 -5.42 -9.35
N GLU A 66 6.59 -4.86 -10.17
CA GLU A 66 6.82 -3.65 -10.95
C GLU A 66 5.97 -2.49 -10.41
N GLU A 67 6.51 -1.27 -10.44
CA GLU A 67 5.77 -0.05 -10.18
C GLU A 67 5.53 0.70 -11.49
N HIS A 68 4.27 1.02 -11.75
CA HIS A 68 3.82 1.77 -12.92
C HIS A 68 3.22 3.10 -12.47
N SER A 69 3.72 4.21 -13.01
CA SER A 69 3.16 5.53 -12.75
C SER A 69 2.12 5.90 -13.81
N VAL A 70 0.89 6.16 -13.38
CA VAL A 70 -0.23 6.56 -14.23
C VAL A 70 -0.58 8.02 -13.96
N THR A 71 -0.61 8.83 -15.01
CA THR A 71 -1.05 10.22 -14.93
C THR A 71 -2.53 10.31 -15.34
N THR A 72 -3.36 10.74 -14.41
CA THR A 72 -4.79 11.02 -14.64
C THR A 72 -4.98 12.29 -15.48
N GLU A 73 -6.15 12.43 -16.11
CA GLU A 73 -6.47 13.58 -16.99
C GLU A 73 -6.32 14.93 -16.29
N ASP A 74 -6.65 15.00 -14.99
CA ASP A 74 -6.54 16.20 -14.19
C ASP A 74 -5.16 16.38 -13.53
N GLY A 75 -4.21 15.49 -13.81
CA GLY A 75 -2.79 15.71 -13.52
C GLY A 75 -2.22 15.00 -12.30
N TYR A 76 -3.02 14.19 -11.58
CA TYR A 76 -2.49 13.35 -10.49
C TYR A 76 -1.68 12.19 -11.05
N ILE A 77 -0.56 11.90 -10.39
CA ILE A 77 0.32 10.78 -10.70
C ILE A 77 0.14 9.72 -9.63
N ILE A 78 -0.34 8.55 -10.04
CA ILE A 78 -0.73 7.45 -9.17
C ILE A 78 0.17 6.25 -9.48
N SER A 79 0.75 5.66 -8.44
CA SER A 79 1.51 4.42 -8.55
C SER A 79 0.55 3.22 -8.49
N ILE A 80 0.64 2.36 -9.50
CA ILE A 80 -0.03 1.06 -9.58
C ILE A 80 1.06 -0.01 -9.57
N TYR A 81 0.85 -1.07 -8.81
CA TYR A 81 1.83 -2.15 -8.69
C TYR A 81 1.37 -3.37 -9.46
N HIS A 82 2.31 -4.08 -10.07
CA HIS A 82 2.05 -5.26 -10.87
C HIS A 82 2.91 -6.42 -10.35
N ILE A 83 2.30 -7.56 -10.07
CA ILE A 83 3.03 -8.79 -9.72
C ILE A 83 3.24 -9.56 -11.02
N VAL A 84 4.50 -9.72 -11.42
CA VAL A 84 4.83 -10.33 -12.71
C VAL A 84 4.30 -11.78 -12.74
N PRO A 85 3.42 -12.11 -13.70
CA PRO A 85 2.82 -13.44 -13.76
C PRO A 85 3.85 -14.48 -14.20
N LYS A 86 3.75 -15.69 -13.64
CA LYS A 86 4.61 -16.83 -14.05
C LYS A 86 4.31 -17.33 -15.47
N GLN A 87 3.13 -17.00 -16.02
CA GLN A 87 2.65 -17.45 -17.31
C GLN A 87 2.16 -16.27 -18.15
N ASN A 88 2.50 -16.28 -19.43
CA ASN A 88 2.00 -15.31 -20.39
C ASN A 88 0.48 -15.48 -20.61
N ASN A 89 -0.22 -14.38 -20.91
CA ASN A 89 -1.67 -14.35 -21.16
C ASN A 89 -2.55 -14.78 -19.96
N SER A 90 -2.05 -14.60 -18.74
CA SER A 90 -2.84 -14.77 -17.53
C SER A 90 -3.98 -13.72 -17.48
N PRO A 91 -5.20 -14.08 -17.03
CA PRO A 91 -6.33 -13.15 -16.97
C PRO A 91 -6.08 -12.03 -15.95
N PRO A 92 -6.31 -10.75 -16.31
CA PRO A 92 -5.99 -9.62 -15.44
C PRO A 92 -6.98 -9.44 -14.30
N VAL A 93 -6.47 -9.08 -13.13
CA VAL A 93 -7.24 -8.70 -11.94
C VAL A 93 -6.65 -7.42 -11.37
N LEU A 94 -7.49 -6.39 -11.23
CA LEU A 94 -7.15 -5.17 -10.50
C LEU A 94 -7.75 -5.21 -9.10
N ILE A 95 -6.91 -5.07 -8.08
CA ILE A 95 -7.28 -5.00 -6.68
C ILE A 95 -7.22 -3.53 -6.24
N MET A 96 -8.31 -3.04 -5.66
CA MET A 96 -8.43 -1.67 -5.16
C MET A 96 -8.72 -1.67 -3.66
N HIS A 97 -8.00 -0.83 -2.92
CA HIS A 97 -8.17 -0.69 -1.48
C HIS A 97 -9.42 0.13 -1.14
N GLY A 98 -9.79 0.15 0.15
CA GLY A 98 -10.90 0.96 0.66
C GLY A 98 -10.49 2.34 1.17
N LEU A 99 -11.38 2.96 1.94
CA LEU A 99 -11.16 4.25 2.60
C LEU A 99 -9.95 4.20 3.54
N LEU A 100 -9.09 5.24 3.48
CA LEU A 100 -7.90 5.40 4.33
C LEU A 100 -6.87 4.25 4.26
N ALA A 101 -6.81 3.57 3.13
CA ALA A 101 -5.87 2.49 2.86
C ALA A 101 -4.96 2.79 1.65
N ASN A 102 -4.10 1.82 1.33
CA ASN A 102 -3.16 1.82 0.21
C ASN A 102 -2.88 0.38 -0.25
N SER A 103 -2.11 0.23 -1.32
CA SER A 103 -1.74 -1.08 -1.86
C SER A 103 -1.02 -2.00 -0.86
N GLU A 104 -0.20 -1.45 0.04
CA GLU A 104 0.51 -2.20 1.07
C GLU A 104 -0.44 -2.97 2.00
N SER A 105 -1.67 -2.46 2.19
CA SER A 105 -2.69 -3.07 3.04
C SER A 105 -3.06 -4.49 2.60
N PHE A 106 -2.88 -4.81 1.31
CA PHE A 106 -3.13 -6.15 0.79
C PHE A 106 -1.96 -7.11 0.91
N LEU A 107 -0.76 -6.66 1.29
CA LEU A 107 0.49 -7.44 1.24
C LEU A 107 1.18 -7.56 2.60
N ALA A 108 0.43 -7.27 3.67
CA ALA A 108 0.97 -7.18 5.02
C ALA A 108 1.19 -8.54 5.70
N ARG A 109 0.46 -9.59 5.32
CA ARG A 109 0.50 -10.92 5.98
C ARG A 109 1.34 -11.96 5.22
N GLY A 110 1.62 -11.74 3.94
CA GLY A 110 2.48 -12.60 3.11
C GLY A 110 1.75 -13.66 2.30
N GLU A 111 2.17 -14.91 2.39
CA GLU A 111 1.72 -16.00 1.49
C GLU A 111 0.19 -16.19 1.40
N LYS A 112 -0.54 -15.75 2.41
CA LYS A 112 -2.02 -15.85 2.47
C LYS A 112 -2.74 -14.57 2.04
N ASP A 113 -2.00 -13.61 1.52
CA ASP A 113 -2.56 -12.36 1.03
C ASP A 113 -3.21 -12.51 -0.34
N LEU A 114 -4.29 -11.76 -0.54
CA LEU A 114 -5.13 -11.88 -1.73
C LEU A 114 -4.34 -11.72 -3.05
N PRO A 115 -3.44 -10.73 -3.20
CA PRO A 115 -2.65 -10.62 -4.42
C PRO A 115 -1.79 -11.86 -4.66
N ILE A 116 -1.16 -12.39 -3.61
CA ILE A 116 -0.30 -13.58 -3.69
C ILE A 116 -1.10 -14.83 -4.07
N LEU A 117 -2.26 -15.03 -3.44
CA LEU A 117 -3.15 -16.15 -3.73
C LEU A 117 -3.65 -16.13 -5.17
N LEU A 118 -3.96 -14.94 -5.71
CA LEU A 118 -4.37 -14.78 -7.10
C LEU A 118 -3.23 -15.04 -8.07
N THR A 119 -2.01 -14.57 -7.77
CA THR A 119 -0.82 -14.88 -8.58
C THR A 119 -0.55 -16.38 -8.62
N GLU A 120 -0.63 -17.08 -7.48
CA GLU A 120 -0.48 -18.55 -7.45
C GLU A 120 -1.61 -19.30 -8.15
N ALA A 121 -2.81 -18.71 -8.20
CA ALA A 121 -3.93 -19.24 -8.98
C ALA A 121 -3.81 -18.95 -10.49
N GLY A 122 -2.75 -18.27 -10.94
CA GLY A 122 -2.46 -18.02 -12.35
C GLY A 122 -3.13 -16.76 -12.94
N TYR A 123 -3.46 -15.78 -12.11
CA TYR A 123 -3.95 -14.48 -12.54
C TYR A 123 -2.81 -13.48 -12.77
N ASP A 124 -3.06 -12.51 -13.65
CA ASP A 124 -2.22 -11.33 -13.86
C ASP A 124 -2.65 -10.22 -12.89
N VAL A 125 -1.89 -10.00 -11.81
CA VAL A 125 -2.39 -9.25 -10.64
C VAL A 125 -1.83 -7.84 -10.59
N TRP A 126 -2.74 -6.86 -10.56
CA TRP A 126 -2.47 -5.45 -10.40
C TRP A 126 -3.06 -4.94 -9.08
N VAL A 127 -2.31 -4.11 -8.36
CA VAL A 127 -2.73 -3.51 -7.08
C VAL A 127 -2.70 -2.00 -7.23
N GLY A 128 -3.87 -1.39 -7.31
CA GLY A 128 -4.03 0.03 -7.56
C GLY A 128 -4.12 0.87 -6.30
N ASN A 129 -3.92 2.18 -6.48
CA ASN A 129 -4.05 3.18 -5.44
C ASN A 129 -5.03 4.28 -5.84
N PHE A 130 -5.61 4.93 -4.84
CA PHE A 130 -6.32 6.19 -5.03
C PHE A 130 -5.40 7.38 -4.81
N ARG A 131 -5.78 8.53 -5.40
CA ARG A 131 -5.20 9.84 -5.09
C ARG A 131 -5.28 10.16 -3.59
N GLY A 132 -4.27 10.85 -3.08
CA GLY A 132 -4.22 11.35 -1.71
C GLY A 132 -3.56 10.43 -0.68
N ASN A 133 -3.38 9.12 -0.96
CA ASN A 133 -2.51 8.27 -0.15
C ASN A 133 -1.03 8.42 -0.57
N ASN A 134 -0.09 7.78 0.14
CA ASN A 134 1.36 7.91 -0.16
C ASN A 134 1.73 7.59 -1.62
N ASN A 135 1.01 6.66 -2.25
CA ASN A 135 1.21 6.19 -3.63
C ASN A 135 0.39 7.00 -4.65
N GLY A 136 -0.39 7.97 -4.21
CA GLY A 136 -1.21 8.87 -5.04
C GLY A 136 -1.08 10.34 -4.63
N LYS A 137 0.02 10.73 -3.97
CA LYS A 137 0.26 12.08 -3.44
C LYS A 137 1.09 12.97 -4.37
N ARG A 138 1.17 12.65 -5.66
CA ARG A 138 1.94 13.37 -6.67
C ARG A 138 1.02 14.00 -7.70
N HIS A 139 1.42 15.16 -8.24
CA HIS A 139 0.68 15.87 -9.27
C HIS A 139 1.66 16.63 -10.18
N VAL A 140 1.32 16.78 -11.45
CA VAL A 140 2.22 17.40 -12.46
C VAL A 140 2.55 18.87 -12.15
N ASN A 141 1.60 19.60 -11.58
CA ASN A 141 1.70 21.06 -11.36
C ASN A 141 1.54 21.50 -9.89
N MET A 142 1.29 20.57 -8.96
CA MET A 142 0.94 20.90 -7.57
C MET A 142 1.71 20.01 -6.60
N THR A 143 1.95 20.53 -5.40
CA THR A 143 2.41 19.72 -4.26
C THR A 143 1.24 19.50 -3.31
N SER A 144 1.38 18.53 -2.41
CA SER A 144 0.37 18.24 -1.40
C SER A 144 0.15 19.36 -0.37
N ASP A 145 1.01 20.37 -0.36
CA ASP A 145 0.90 21.52 0.52
C ASP A 145 -0.08 22.57 -0.06
N ASN A 146 -0.37 22.49 -1.36
CA ASN A 146 -1.38 23.33 -1.99
C ASN A 146 -2.79 22.84 -1.62
N GLU A 147 -3.66 23.73 -1.17
CA GLU A 147 -5.05 23.38 -0.84
C GLU A 147 -5.81 22.77 -2.05
N ASP A 148 -5.53 23.30 -3.24
CA ASP A 148 -6.17 22.84 -4.48
C ASP A 148 -5.78 21.40 -4.87
N PHE A 149 -4.66 20.88 -4.35
CA PHE A 149 -4.28 19.46 -4.50
C PHE A 149 -5.33 18.53 -3.87
N TRP A 150 -6.11 18.98 -2.90
CA TRP A 150 -7.08 18.14 -2.20
C TRP A 150 -8.50 18.31 -2.75
N LYS A 151 -8.69 19.15 -3.76
CA LYS A 151 -9.98 19.40 -4.42
C LYS A 151 -10.10 18.52 -5.67
N PHE A 152 -10.27 17.21 -5.43
CA PHE A 152 -10.45 16.23 -6.49
C PHE A 152 -11.70 16.55 -7.33
N ARG A 153 -11.61 16.33 -8.65
CA ARG A 153 -12.69 16.56 -9.61
C ARG A 153 -13.41 15.28 -9.99
#